data_AF-A0A091TJD2-F1
#
_entry.id   AF-A0A091TJD2-F1
#
_cell.length_a   1.000
_cell.length_b   1.000
_cell.length_c   1.000
_cell.angle_alpha   90.00
_cell.angle_beta   90.00
_cell.angle_gamma   90.00
#
_symmetry.space_group_name_H-M   'P 1'
#
loop_
_entity.id
_entity.type
_entity.pdbx_description
1 polymer ?
#
loop_
_entity_poly.entity_id
_entity_poly.type
_entity_poly.pdbx_seq_one_letter_code
_entity_poly.pdbx_strand_id
1 'polypeptide(L)' 'VTVSDNRNLTDSKTVTAYLLQALLPQNVSTGEWKVVDRGNCSSIDTAVLNATQKAANWTSPDSNIPFVEIR' A
#
# COMPACT_ATOMS: atom_id res chain seq x y z
N VAL A 1 -8.02 4.63 -6.22
CA VAL A 1 -6.96 3.91 -6.97
C VAL A 1 -6.94 2.48 -6.49
N THR A 2 -6.87 1.51 -7.40
CA THR A 2 -6.68 0.10 -7.04
C THR A 2 -5.26 -0.29 -7.39
N VAL A 3 -4.52 -0.76 -6.40
CA VAL A 3 -3.16 -1.29 -6.55
C VAL A 3 -3.28 -2.79 -6.56
N SER A 4 -2.81 -3.44 -7.62
CA SER A 4 -2.87 -4.89 -7.75
C SER A 4 -1.52 -5.49 -8.12
N ASP A 5 -1.28 -6.67 -7.58
CA ASP A 5 -0.16 -7.51 -7.92
C ASP A 5 -0.61 -8.63 -8.88
N ASN A 6 -0.03 -8.66 -10.07
CA ASN A 6 -0.30 -9.69 -11.07
C ASN A 6 0.71 -10.84 -11.04
N ARG A 7 1.66 -10.83 -10.11
CA ARG A 7 2.62 -11.92 -9.94
C ARG A 7 1.91 -13.19 -9.46
N ASN A 8 2.45 -14.34 -9.83
CA ASN A 8 1.93 -15.62 -9.38
C ASN A 8 2.46 -15.90 -7.97
N LEU A 9 1.68 -15.52 -6.96
CA LEU A 9 2.05 -15.57 -5.54
C LEU A 9 2.25 -17.01 -4.99
N THR A 10 1.97 -18.04 -5.79
CA THR A 10 2.24 -19.44 -5.47
C THR A 10 3.71 -19.82 -5.48
N ASP A 11 4.59 -19.04 -6.14
CA ASP A 11 6.04 -19.27 -6.10
C ASP A 11 6.70 -18.70 -4.83
N SER A 12 6.04 -17.77 -4.12
CA SER A 12 6.57 -17.21 -2.87
C SER A 12 6.19 -18.10 -1.68
N LYS A 13 6.74 -19.31 -1.61
CA LYS A 13 6.45 -20.28 -0.51
C LYS A 13 6.78 -19.76 0.89
N THR A 14 7.46 -18.62 1.02
CA THR A 14 7.91 -18.02 2.28
C THR A 14 7.35 -16.63 2.56
N VAL A 15 6.67 -15.97 1.63
CA VAL A 15 6.12 -14.62 1.86
C VAL A 15 4.73 -14.75 2.47
N THR A 16 4.55 -14.16 3.64
CA THR A 16 3.27 -14.17 4.37
C THR A 16 2.47 -12.89 4.15
N ALA A 17 3.14 -11.75 3.94
CA ALA A 17 2.50 -10.46 3.69
C ALA A 17 3.38 -9.51 2.87
N TYR A 18 2.72 -8.55 2.23
CA TYR A 18 3.28 -7.40 1.53
C TYR A 18 2.90 -6.12 2.26
N LEU A 19 3.78 -5.13 2.19
CA LEU A 19 3.58 -3.80 2.75
C LEU A 19 3.49 -2.80 1.61
N LEU A 20 2.47 -1.95 1.61
CA LEU A 20 2.29 -0.90 0.62
C LEU A 20 2.24 0.47 1.29
N GLN A 21 2.99 1.42 0.76
CA GLN A 21 3.06 2.80 1.23
C GLN A 21 2.64 3.75 0.13
N ALA A 22 1.94 4.82 0.50
CA ALA A 22 1.57 5.91 -0.40
C ALA A 22 2.23 7.19 0.11
N LEU A 23 3.21 7.69 -0.63
CA LEU A 23 4.16 8.68 -0.14
C LEU A 23 4.25 9.92 -1.04
N LEU A 24 4.44 11.05 -0.38
CA LEU A 24 4.95 12.28 -0.99
C LEU A 24 6.48 12.25 -1.09
N PRO A 25 7.09 13.14 -1.91
CA PRO A 25 8.55 13.26 -2.01
C PRO A 25 9.27 13.47 -0.66
N GLN A 26 8.57 14.03 0.33
CA GLN A 26 9.09 14.26 1.67
C GLN A 26 9.02 13.00 2.58
N ASN A 27 8.65 11.83 2.04
CA ASN A 27 8.38 10.60 2.78
C ASN A 27 7.27 10.74 3.83
N VAL A 28 6.25 11.53 3.51
CA VAL A 28 5.06 11.70 4.34
C VAL A 28 3.94 10.86 3.76
N SER A 29 3.27 10.08 4.62
CA SER A 29 2.11 9.29 4.20
C SER A 29 0.95 10.21 3.80
N THR A 30 0.21 9.80 2.77
CA THR A 30 -0.89 10.60 2.22
C THR A 30 -2.02 9.73 1.68
N GLY A 31 -3.23 10.27 1.72
CA GLY A 31 -4.46 9.53 1.39
C GLY A 31 -4.80 8.46 2.41
N GLU A 32 -5.64 7.50 2.02
CA GLU A 32 -6.10 6.44 2.91
C GLU A 32 -6.15 5.06 2.23
N TRP A 33 -5.61 4.05 2.89
CA TRP A 33 -5.75 2.65 2.46
C TRP A 33 -7.05 2.02 2.95
N LYS A 34 -7.89 1.51 2.04
CA LYS A 34 -9.09 0.73 2.36
C LYS A 34 -8.73 -0.76 2.42
N VAL A 35 -7.97 -1.13 3.44
CA VAL A 35 -7.55 -2.50 3.75
C VAL A 35 -7.98 -2.90 5.16
N VAL A 36 -7.96 -4.19 5.44
CA VAL A 36 -8.31 -4.74 6.77
C VAL A 36 -7.22 -4.40 7.79
N ASP A 37 -5.96 -4.60 7.41
CA ASP A 37 -4.81 -4.41 8.30
C ASP A 37 -3.94 -3.23 7.85
N ARG A 38 -3.66 -2.34 8.80
CA ARG A 38 -2.74 -1.21 8.62
C ARG A 38 -1.60 -1.31 9.64
N GLY A 39 -0.40 -1.05 9.17
CA GLY A 39 0.81 -0.99 9.97
C GLY A 39 1.34 0.44 10.05
N ASN A 40 2.19 0.67 11.05
CA ASN A 40 2.97 1.89 11.17
C ASN A 40 4.46 1.53 11.01
N CYS A 41 5.05 1.96 9.91
CA CYS A 41 6.48 1.78 9.65
C CYS A 41 7.17 3.14 9.76
N SER A 42 7.67 3.47 10.95
CA SER A 42 8.34 4.76 11.22
C SER A 42 7.46 5.98 10.94
N SER A 43 6.21 5.96 11.44
CA SER A 43 5.17 6.98 11.23
C SER A 43 4.59 7.06 9.82
N ILE A 44 4.89 6.09 8.95
CA ILE A 44 4.26 5.95 7.65
C ILE A 44 3.07 4.99 7.76
N ASP A 45 1.86 5.48 7.47
CA ASP A 45 0.68 4.62 7.31
C ASP A 45 0.93 3.66 6.13
N THR A 46 0.87 2.38 6.44
CA THR A 46 1.27 1.29 5.55
C THR A 46 0.13 0.28 5.48
N ALA A 47 -0.34 -0.06 4.28
CA ALA A 47 -1.27 -1.16 4.11
C ALA A 47 -0.54 -2.50 4.24
N VAL A 48 -1.11 -3.42 5.01
CA VAL A 48 -0.62 -4.79 5.14
C VAL A 48 -1.54 -5.70 4.33
N LEU A 49 -1.00 -6.34 3.30
CA LEU A 49 -1.71 -7.29 2.46
C LEU A 49 -1.16 -8.67 2.73
N ASN A 50 -2.01 -9.62 3.11
CA ASN A 50 -1.62 -11.02 3.15
C ASN A 50 -1.19 -11.48 1.76
N ALA A 51 -0.29 -12.45 1.68
CA ALA A 51 0.20 -12.96 0.39
C ALA A 51 -0.89 -13.59 -0.50
N THR A 52 -2.07 -13.85 0.05
CA THR A 52 -3.26 -14.29 -0.71
C THR A 52 -4.06 -13.13 -1.30
N GLN A 53 -3.89 -11.91 -0.77
CA GLN A 53 -4.57 -10.71 -1.24
C GLN A 53 -3.79 -10.10 -2.40
N LYS A 54 -4.44 -10.03 -3.57
CA LYS A 54 -3.82 -9.52 -4.80
C LYS A 54 -4.01 -8.03 -5.02
N ALA A 55 -4.83 -7.36 -4.21
CA ALA A 55 -5.14 -5.96 -4.43
C ALA A 55 -5.47 -5.23 -3.14
N ALA A 56 -5.19 -3.93 -3.14
CA ALA A 56 -5.64 -2.97 -2.15
C ALA A 56 -6.21 -1.72 -2.82
N ASN A 57 -7.18 -1.10 -2.16
CA ASN A 57 -7.75 0.16 -2.59
C ASN A 57 -7.12 1.30 -1.79
N TRP A 58 -6.74 2.36 -2.47
CA TRP A 58 -6.23 3.60 -1.89
C TRP A 58 -7.07 4.78 -2.38
N THR A 59 -7.44 5.66 -1.47
CA THR A 59 -8.19 6.87 -1.76
C THR A 59 -7.24 8.07 -1.72
N SER A 60 -7.23 8.83 -2.82
CA SER A 60 -6.48 10.09 -2.89
C SER A 60 -7.01 11.08 -1.87
N PRO A 61 -6.16 11.86 -1.19
CA PRO A 61 -6.62 12.94 -0.33
C PRO A 61 -7.25 14.06 -1.16
N ASP A 62 -8.15 14.82 -0.54
CA ASP A 62 -8.82 16.01 -1.12
C ASP A 62 -7.88 17.23 -1.16
N SER A 63 -6.68 17.07 -1.73
CA SER A 63 -5.66 18.12 -1.79
C SER A 63 -4.99 18.17 -3.16
N ASN A 64 -4.49 19.35 -3.55
CA ASN A 64 -3.79 19.60 -4.81
C ASN A 64 -2.37 19.01 -4.79
N ILE A 65 -2.27 17.71 -4.57
CA ILE A 65 -1.02 16.97 -4.61
C ILE A 65 -0.76 16.57 -6.06
N PRO A 66 0.39 16.95 -6.66
CA PRO A 66 0.64 16.71 -8.08
C PRO A 66 0.92 15.23 -8.39
N PHE A 67 1.49 14.47 -7.45
CA PHE A 67 1.75 13.05 -7.59
C PHE A 67 1.98 12.37 -6.23
N VAL A 68 1.78 11.05 -6.22
CA VAL A 68 2.02 10.16 -5.07
C VAL A 68 2.80 8.95 -5.57
N GLU A 69 3.82 8.53 -4.82
CA GLU A 69 4.55 7.28 -5.07
C GLU A 69 3.88 6.14 -4.29
N ILE A 70 3.64 5.02 -4.97
CA ILE A 70 3.21 3.77 -4.34
C ILE A 70 4.35 2.77 -4.44
N ARG A 71 4.80 2.25 -3.30
CA ARG A 71 5.88 1.23 -3.20
C ARG A 71 5.61 0.19 -2.13
#